data_AF-A0A2V9MQL0-F1
#
_entry.id   AF-A0A2V9MQL0-F1
#
_cell.length_a   1.000
_cell.length_b   1.000
_cell.length_c   1.000
_cell.angle_alpha   90.00
_cell.angle_beta   90.00
_cell.angle_gamma   90.00
#
_symmetry.space_group_name_H-M   'P 1'
#
loop_
_entity.id
_entity.type
_entity.pdbx_description
1 polymer ?
#
loop_
_entity_poly.entity_id
_entity_poly.type
_entity_poly.pdbx_seq_one_letter_code
_entity_poly.pdbx_strand_id
1 'polypeptide(L)'
;MIAVYESPTAGKMIRTSSGVRNLLSLGDDSASLLRQILGNAATKTVVVAMGNPYLAKDFPEVQNYLCAFSAVQVSEVSAVKALFGEIEIHGNLPVSIPGIARRGAGLVLPAEK
;
A
#
# COMPACT_ATOMS: atom_id res chain seq x y z
N MET A 1 15.63 3.00 -0.73
CA MET A 1 14.16 2.93 -0.78
C MET A 1 13.68 2.83 0.65
N ILE A 2 12.67 3.60 1.05
CA ILE A 2 12.06 3.46 2.39
C ILE A 2 10.78 2.65 2.21
N ALA A 3 10.75 1.46 2.81
CA ALA A 3 9.56 0.62 2.84
C ALA A 3 8.84 0.87 4.18
N VAL A 4 7.63 1.41 4.11
CA VAL A 4 6.76 1.55 5.29
C VAL A 4 5.79 0.36 5.29
N TYR A 5 5.96 -0.53 6.25
CA TYR A 5 5.07 -1.67 6.48
C TYR A 5 4.11 -1.32 7.61
N GLU A 6 2.83 -1.21 7.28
CA GLU A 6 1.75 -1.02 8.24
C GLU A 6 0.79 -2.20 8.06
N SER A 7 0.78 -3.11 9.03
CA SER A 7 -0.13 -4.26 9.05
C SER A 7 -1.44 -3.87 9.71
N PRO A 8 -2.58 -3.82 9.00
CA PRO A 8 -3.87 -3.66 9.64
C PRO A 8 -4.16 -4.93 10.44
N THR A 9 -3.88 -4.92 11.74
CA THR A 9 -4.23 -6.03 12.63
C THR A 9 -5.75 -6.09 12.76
N ALA A 10 -6.38 -7.17 12.28
CA ALA A 10 -7.80 -7.43 12.49
C ALA A 10 -8.12 -7.36 14.00
N GLY A 11 -9.05 -6.48 14.38
CA GLY A 11 -9.45 -6.21 15.77
C GLY A 11 -9.01 -4.85 16.35
N LYS A 12 -8.08 -4.12 15.72
CA LYS A 12 -7.67 -2.79 16.21
C LYS A 12 -8.62 -1.69 15.72
N MET A 13 -9.66 -1.39 16.50
CA MET A 13 -10.46 -0.18 16.32
C MET A 13 -9.58 1.05 16.56
N ILE A 14 -9.25 1.79 15.50
CA ILE A 14 -8.51 3.04 15.62
C ILE A 14 -9.52 4.18 15.78
N ARG A 15 -9.53 4.79 16.97
CA ARG A 15 -10.33 5.97 17.26
C ARG A 15 -9.61 7.19 16.68
N THR A 16 -10.17 7.78 15.63
CA THR A 16 -9.71 9.07 15.09
C THR A 16 -10.57 10.21 15.67
N SER A 17 -10.01 11.41 15.76
CA SER A 17 -10.72 12.61 16.26
C SER A 17 -12.02 12.96 15.51
N SER A 18 -12.18 12.45 14.29
CA SER A 18 -13.34 12.63 13.40
C SER A 18 -14.37 11.48 13.41
N GLY A 19 -14.25 10.54 14.36
CA GLY A 19 -15.17 9.40 14.51
C GLY A 19 -14.53 8.03 14.27
N VAL A 20 -15.35 6.98 14.42
CA VAL A 20 -14.94 5.58 14.19
C VAL A 20 -14.82 5.35 12.69
N ARG A 21 -13.60 5.42 12.16
CA ARG A 21 -13.31 4.91 10.81
C ARG A 21 -12.88 3.45 10.89
N ASN A 22 -13.24 2.68 9.86
CA ASN A 22 -12.98 1.24 9.77
C ASN A 22 -11.52 0.91 10.16
N LEU A 23 -11.31 -0.31 10.65
CA LEU A 23 -10.02 -0.94 11.06
C LEU A 23 -8.86 -0.88 10.04
N LEU A 24 -9.08 -0.23 8.90
CA LEU A 24 -8.22 -0.19 7.73
C LEU A 24 -7.69 1.23 7.46
N SER A 25 -8.00 2.20 8.33
CA SER A 25 -7.47 3.57 8.29
C SER A 25 -6.25 3.65 9.20
N LEU A 26 -5.14 4.22 8.72
CA LEU A 26 -3.99 4.56 9.56
C LEU A 26 -4.45 5.44 10.73
N GLY A 27 -3.89 5.23 11.92
CA GLY A 27 -4.10 6.16 13.03
C GLY A 27 -3.61 7.55 12.68
N ASP A 28 -4.21 8.57 13.30
CA ASP A 28 -3.95 9.98 12.95
C ASP A 28 -2.43 10.29 12.97
N ASP A 29 -1.69 9.72 13.94
CA ASP A 29 -0.23 9.83 14.03
C ASP A 29 0.49 9.16 12.85
N SER A 30 0.19 7.89 12.56
CA SER A 30 0.79 7.16 11.42
C SER A 30 0.45 7.80 10.07
N ALA A 31 -0.76 8.33 9.92
CA ALA A 31 -1.19 9.04 8.72
C ALA A 31 -0.39 10.36 8.55
N SER A 32 -0.15 11.09 9.65
CA SER A 32 0.67 12.30 9.62
C SER A 32 2.12 12.01 9.26
N LEU A 33 2.70 10.95 9.82
CA LEU A 33 4.05 10.50 9.51
C LEU A 33 4.16 10.06 8.05
N LEU A 34 3.20 9.27 7.56
CA LEU A 34 3.18 8.86 6.16
C LEU A 34 3.11 10.07 5.23
N ARG A 35 2.27 11.07 5.54
CA ARG A 35 2.21 12.33 4.78
C ARG A 35 3.55 13.07 4.79
N GLN A 36 4.26 13.12 5.91
CA GLN A 36 5.59 13.73 5.98
C GLN A 36 6.62 12.97 5.14
N ILE A 37 6.62 11.63 5.21
CA ILE A 37 7.51 10.78 4.40
C ILE A 37 7.22 10.97 2.91
N LEU A 38 5.95 10.96 2.52
CA LEU A 38 5.55 11.17 1.13
C LEU A 38 5.88 12.60 0.67
N GLY A 39 5.66 13.61 1.51
CA GLY A 39 6.02 15.00 1.22
C GLY A 39 7.51 15.19 0.93
N ASN A 40 8.38 14.41 1.59
CA ASN A 40 9.83 14.53 1.42
C ASN A 40 10.41 13.53 0.40
N ALA A 41 9.80 12.37 0.21
CA ALA A 41 10.40 11.25 -0.49
C ALA A 41 9.40 10.35 -1.25
N ALA A 42 8.26 10.87 -1.71
CA ALA A 42 7.24 10.09 -2.43
C ALA A 42 7.80 9.21 -3.56
N THR A 43 8.76 9.71 -4.35
CA THR A 43 9.37 8.95 -5.46
C THR A 43 10.22 7.76 -5.01
N LYS A 44 10.69 7.74 -3.76
CA LYS A 44 11.57 6.70 -3.20
C LYS A 44 10.88 5.85 -2.12
N THR A 45 9.60 6.10 -1.90
CA THR A 45 8.74 5.39 -0.96
C THR A 45 7.74 4.55 -1.75
N VAL A 46 7.60 3.29 -1.37
CA VAL A 46 6.57 2.40 -1.91
C VAL A 46 5.61 2.06 -0.79
N VAL A 47 4.31 2.25 -1.03
CA VAL A 47 3.25 1.91 -0.09
C VAL A 47 2.65 0.57 -0.49
N VAL A 48 2.68 -0.41 0.42
CA VAL A 48 2.16 -1.77 0.19
C VAL A 48 0.83 -1.95 0.92
N ALA A 49 -0.23 -2.27 0.19
CA ALA A 49 -1.56 -2.49 0.73
C ALA A 49 -1.86 -3.99 0.89
N MET A 50 -1.85 -4.44 2.14
CA MET A 50 -2.16 -5.80 2.56
C MET A 50 -3.64 -5.93 2.91
N GLY A 51 -4.50 -6.09 1.91
CA GLY A 51 -5.94 -6.29 2.08
C GLY A 51 -6.77 -5.25 1.35
N ASN A 52 -6.72 -4.00 1.81
CA ASN A 52 -7.57 -2.94 1.27
C ASN A 52 -6.81 -2.05 0.25
N PRO A 53 -7.12 -2.14 -1.05
CA PRO A 53 -6.46 -1.33 -2.09
C PRO A 53 -6.93 0.14 -2.11
N TYR A 54 -7.94 0.51 -1.31
CA TYR A 54 -8.51 1.86 -1.33
C TYR A 54 -7.76 2.85 -0.44
N LEU A 55 -6.72 2.42 0.29
CA LEU A 55 -5.92 3.30 1.15
C LEU A 55 -5.26 4.44 0.36
N ALA A 56 -4.83 4.16 -0.88
CA ALA A 56 -4.23 5.18 -1.74
C ALA A 56 -5.17 6.37 -2.04
N LYS A 57 -6.49 6.20 -1.89
CA LYS A 57 -7.45 7.31 -2.06
C LYS A 57 -7.24 8.43 -1.04
N ASP A 58 -6.82 8.09 0.18
CA ASP A 58 -6.65 9.06 1.26
C ASP A 58 -5.29 9.79 1.19
N PHE A 59 -4.36 9.28 0.36
CA PHE A 59 -2.99 9.77 0.17
C PHE A 59 -2.67 9.94 -1.31
N PRO A 60 -3.17 11.00 -1.97
CA PRO A 60 -2.91 11.27 -3.39
C PRO A 60 -1.42 11.52 -3.69
N GLU A 61 -0.58 11.76 -2.68
CA GLU A 61 0.86 11.94 -2.81
C GLU A 61 1.61 10.63 -3.10
N VAL A 62 0.96 9.47 -2.94
CA VAL A 62 1.56 8.16 -3.22
C VAL A 62 1.78 7.99 -4.72
N GLN A 63 3.04 7.88 -5.13
CA GLN A 63 3.42 7.62 -6.52
C GLN A 63 3.65 6.13 -6.80
N ASN A 64 4.17 5.39 -5.82
CA ASN A 64 4.45 3.96 -5.94
C ASN A 64 3.54 3.18 -4.99
N TYR A 65 2.60 2.42 -5.54
CA TYR A 65 1.61 1.68 -4.77
C TYR A 65 1.55 0.21 -5.20
N LEU A 66 1.74 -0.70 -4.23
CA LEU A 66 1.70 -2.14 -4.44
C LEU A 66 0.50 -2.75 -3.70
N CYS A 67 -0.40 -3.41 -4.42
CA CYS A 67 -1.55 -4.09 -3.81
C CYS A 67 -1.28 -5.59 -3.68
N ALA A 68 -1.03 -6.07 -2.46
CA ALA A 68 -0.79 -7.48 -2.19
C ALA A 68 -2.06 -8.24 -1.74
N PHE A 69 -3.16 -7.52 -1.47
CA PHE A 69 -4.53 -8.03 -1.19
C PHE A 69 -4.71 -9.00 -0.01
N SER A 70 -3.64 -9.58 0.52
CA SER A 70 -3.69 -10.54 1.60
C SER A 70 -2.48 -10.35 2.51
N ALA A 71 -2.71 -10.39 3.82
CA ALA A 71 -1.68 -10.32 4.84
C ALA A 71 -1.15 -11.72 5.24
N VAL A 72 -1.32 -12.74 4.37
CA VAL A 72 -0.72 -14.05 4.61
C VAL A 72 0.77 -14.02 4.28
N GLN A 73 1.56 -14.84 4.99
CA GLN A 73 3.02 -14.88 4.87
C GLN A 73 3.52 -15.04 3.42
N VAL A 74 2.81 -15.82 2.60
CA VAL A 74 3.16 -16.00 1.18
C VAL A 74 3.04 -14.68 0.39
N SER A 75 2.01 -13.88 0.67
CA SER A 75 1.82 -12.57 0.05
C SER A 75 2.83 -11.54 0.55
N GLU A 76 3.19 -11.59 1.84
CA GLU A 76 4.26 -10.75 2.42
C GLU A 76 5.60 -11.03 1.74
N VAL A 77 6.00 -12.30 1.70
CA VAL A 77 7.27 -12.71 1.08
C VAL A 77 7.29 -12.36 -0.40
N SER A 78 6.18 -12.57 -1.11
CA SER A 78 6.09 -12.20 -2.54
C SER A 78 6.18 -10.69 -2.74
N ALA A 79 5.55 -9.88 -1.89
CA ALA A 79 5.64 -8.42 -1.97
C ALA A 79 7.08 -7.94 -1.73
N VAL A 80 7.79 -8.50 -0.74
CA VAL A 80 9.20 -8.19 -0.49
C VAL A 80 10.06 -8.58 -1.68
N LYS A 81 9.94 -9.82 -2.17
CA LYS A 81 10.70 -10.29 -3.34
C LYS A 81 10.46 -9.42 -4.57
N ALA A 82 9.21 -9.00 -4.80
CA ALA A 82 8.86 -8.09 -5.88
C ALA A 82 9.51 -6.72 -5.73
N LEU A 83 9.55 -6.16 -4.51
CA LEU A 83 10.17 -4.86 -4.24
C LEU A 83 11.70 -4.88 -4.42
N PHE A 84 12.33 -6.02 -4.14
CA PHE A 84 13.76 -6.22 -4.34
C PHE A 84 14.13 -6.73 -5.74
N GLY A 85 13.16 -6.88 -6.64
CA GLY A 85 13.40 -7.36 -8.01
C GLY A 85 13.71 -8.85 -8.11
N GLU A 86 13.57 -9.63 -7.03
CA GLU A 86 13.81 -11.08 -7.06
C GLU A 86 12.78 -11.84 -7.91
N ILE A 87 11.57 -11.28 -8.05
CA ILE A 87 10.50 -11.83 -8.87
C ILE A 87 9.90 -10.75 -9.76
N GLU A 88 9.36 -11.17 -10.91
CA GLU A 88 8.66 -10.29 -11.84
C GLU A 88 7.33 -9.81 -11.24
N ILE A 89 7.08 -8.50 -11.33
CA ILE A 89 5.77 -7.91 -11.03
C ILE A 89 4.94 -8.01 -12.29
N HIS A 90 3.84 -8.78 -12.25
CA HIS A 90 2.94 -8.98 -13.39
C HIS A 90 1.46 -9.02 -12.94
N GLY A 91 1.17 -8.55 -11.73
CA GLY A 91 -0.18 -8.57 -11.17
C GLY A 91 -1.08 -7.48 -11.77
N ASN A 92 -2.35 -7.82 -12.00
CA ASN A 92 -3.37 -6.88 -12.45
C ASN A 92 -4.43 -6.67 -11.35
N LEU A 93 -4.94 -5.44 -11.24
CA LEU A 93 -5.94 -5.09 -10.26
C LEU A 93 -7.28 -5.81 -10.52
N PRO A 94 -7.81 -6.59 -9.58
CA PRO A 94 -9.13 -7.24 -9.72
C PRO A 94 -10.30 -6.25 -9.59
N VAL A 95 -10.04 -5.04 -9.06
CA VAL A 95 -11.02 -3.99 -8.79
C VAL A 95 -10.56 -2.64 -9.36
N SER A 96 -11.50 -1.73 -9.60
CA SER A 96 -11.17 -0.34 -9.95
C SER A 96 -10.95 0.48 -8.69
N ILE A 97 -9.88 1.28 -8.66
CA ILE A 97 -9.58 2.25 -7.61
C ILE A 97 -9.93 3.65 -8.15
N PRO A 98 -11.06 4.25 -7.75
CA PRO A 98 -11.50 5.54 -8.29
C PRO A 98 -10.44 6.62 -8.14
N GLY A 99 -10.15 7.34 -9.23
CA GLY A 99 -9.15 8.41 -9.27
C GLY A 99 -7.70 7.96 -9.39
N ILE A 100 -7.42 6.65 -9.34
CA ILE A 100 -6.05 6.11 -9.36
C ILE A 100 -5.86 5.14 -10.52
N ALA A 101 -6.63 4.04 -10.56
CA ALA A 101 -6.44 2.97 -11.53
C ALA A 101 -7.74 2.23 -11.85
N ARG A 102 -7.89 1.75 -13.09
CA ARG A 102 -9.03 0.92 -13.49
C ARG A 102 -8.77 -0.54 -13.18
N ARG A 103 -9.84 -1.33 -13.04
CA ARG A 103 -9.74 -2.80 -13.01
C ARG A 103 -8.93 -3.30 -14.22
N GLY A 104 -8.04 -4.24 -13.98
CA GLY A 104 -7.10 -4.79 -14.96
C GLY A 104 -5.81 -3.98 -15.11
N ALA A 105 -5.71 -2.79 -14.53
CA ALA A 105 -4.46 -2.04 -14.52
C ALA A 105 -3.41 -2.76 -13.66
N GLY A 106 -2.18 -2.76 -14.13
CA GLY A 106 -1.03 -3.38 -13.47
C GLY A 106 0.24 -2.89 -14.17
N LEU A 107 1.34 -2.84 -13.44
CA LEU A 107 2.65 -2.60 -14.01
C LEU A 107 3.34 -3.94 -14.22
N VAL A 108 3.99 -4.09 -15.37
CA VAL A 108 4.87 -5.22 -15.64
C VAL A 108 6.30 -4.74 -15.42
N LEU A 109 6.95 -5.25 -14.38
CA LEU A 109 8.35 -4.96 -14.09
C LEU A 109 9.14 -6.27 -14.05
N PRO A 110 10.17 -6.41 -14.89
CA PRO A 110 11.00 -7.61 -14.91
C PRO A 110 11.77 -7.75 -13.59
N ALA A 111 12.14 -8.98 -13.25
CA ALA A 111 13.06 -9.25 -12.16
C ALA A 111 14.45 -8.65 -12.47
N GLU A 112 15.01 -7.91 -11.52
CA GLU A 112 16.38 -7.38 -11.58
C GLU A 112 17.28 -8.43 -10.91
N LYS A 113 18.20 -9.02 -11.68
CA LYS A 113 19.02 -10.15 -11.27
C LYS A 113 20.46 -9.74 -10.95
#